data_AF-A0A6A7KH51-F1
#
_entry.id   AF-A0A6A7KH51-F1
#
_cell.length_a   1.000
_cell.length_b   1.000
_cell.length_c   1.000
_cell.angle_alpha   90.00
_cell.angle_beta   90.00
_cell.angle_gamma   90.00
#
_symmetry.space_group_name_H-M   'P 1'
#
loop_
_entity.id
_entity.type
_entity.pdbx_description
1 polymer ?
#
loop_
_entity_poly.entity_id
_entity_poly.type
_entity_poly.pdbx_seq_one_letter_code
_entity_poly.pdbx_strand_id
1 'polypeptide(L)'
;MENQQGNQLINKFVVSLINGQILGYVTDINVEVDRDQFYFILKMKSLENISKSGELQPGMFSSEKKIKIKPSDIVTVGPDVIILGNGQVPPIREIERLHNIASEYNTLVKELEHKEKVIAELKEENSKLMKQIEELTKELKRLQVIKEDFEHLKEQLIKQEGQLEMAKEYIRLLEGLRHDIDQIKADVETLIKGYIEDVIRKIVNEELNARGLKKTLL
;
A
#
# COMPACT_ATOMS: atom_id res chain seq x y z
N MET A 1 -29.30 1.75 -43.49
CA MET A 1 -28.11 1.18 -44.15
C MET A 1 -28.50 -0.19 -44.65
N GLU A 2 -28.45 -0.37 -45.97
CA GLU A 2 -28.77 -1.62 -46.65
C GLU A 2 -27.78 -2.74 -46.27
N ASN A 3 -28.35 -3.91 -46.02
CA ASN A 3 -27.79 -5.26 -46.22
C ASN A 3 -26.27 -5.43 -46.16
N GLN A 4 -25.80 -5.87 -45.00
CA GLN A 4 -24.95 -7.06 -44.96
C GLN A 4 -25.65 -8.11 -44.09
N GLN A 5 -26.59 -8.86 -44.68
CA GLN A 5 -26.80 -10.23 -44.22
C GLN A 5 -25.48 -10.95 -44.47
N GLY A 6 -24.52 -10.80 -43.56
CA GLY A 6 -23.25 -11.50 -43.61
C GLY A 6 -23.55 -12.99 -43.73
N ASN A 7 -22.86 -13.69 -44.64
CA ASN A 7 -23.04 -15.12 -44.83
C ASN A 7 -22.97 -15.80 -43.46
N GLN A 8 -24.11 -16.28 -42.97
CA GLN A 8 -24.28 -16.83 -41.62
C GLN A 8 -23.45 -18.10 -41.38
N LEU A 9 -22.66 -18.54 -42.35
CA LEU A 9 -21.87 -19.76 -42.28
C LEU A 9 -20.36 -19.48 -42.33
N ILE A 10 -19.93 -18.26 -42.63
CA ILE A 10 -18.52 -17.86 -42.59
C ILE A 10 -18.11 -17.57 -41.15
N ASN A 11 -16.83 -17.76 -40.82
CA ASN A 11 -16.22 -17.48 -39.52
C ASN A 11 -16.74 -18.37 -38.38
N LYS A 12 -17.13 -19.61 -38.69
CA LYS A 12 -17.64 -20.59 -37.72
C LYS A 12 -16.86 -21.89 -37.77
N PHE A 13 -16.80 -22.59 -36.64
CA PHE A 13 -16.31 -23.96 -36.59
C PHE A 13 -17.36 -24.92 -37.11
N VAL A 14 -16.97 -25.90 -37.92
CA VAL A 14 -17.88 -26.98 -38.34
C VAL A 14 -17.62 -28.19 -37.47
N VAL A 15 -18.66 -28.72 -36.85
CA VAL A 15 -18.60 -29.89 -35.98
C VAL A 15 -19.47 -31.00 -36.54
N SER A 16 -18.92 -32.20 -36.64
CA SER A 16 -19.70 -33.40 -36.94
C SER A 16 -20.46 -33.84 -35.70
N LEU A 17 -21.78 -33.87 -35.77
CA LEU A 17 -22.64 -34.36 -34.68
C LEU A 17 -22.43 -35.86 -34.44
N ILE A 18 -22.16 -36.64 -35.49
CA ILE A 18 -22.02 -38.10 -35.42
C ILE A 18 -20.76 -38.48 -34.64
N ASN A 19 -19.66 -37.75 -34.86
CA ASN A 19 -18.35 -38.11 -34.33
C ASN A 19 -17.89 -37.18 -33.20
N GLY A 20 -18.62 -36.10 -32.91
CA GLY A 20 -18.23 -35.06 -31.95
C GLY A 20 -16.96 -34.28 -32.33
N GLN A 21 -16.42 -34.49 -33.53
CA GLN A 21 -15.14 -33.92 -33.95
C GLN A 21 -15.34 -32.59 -34.69
N ILE A 22 -14.45 -31.63 -34.39
CA ILE A 22 -14.37 -30.39 -35.15
C ILE A 22 -13.68 -30.68 -36.48
N LEU A 23 -14.38 -30.43 -37.58
CA LEU A 23 -13.91 -30.66 -38.94
C LEU A 23 -13.00 -29.53 -39.47
N GLY A 24 -13.08 -28.35 -38.86
CA GLY A 24 -12.27 -27.17 -39.17
C GLY A 24 -13.04 -25.86 -39.03
N TYR A 25 -12.45 -24.76 -39.51
CA TYR A 25 -13.01 -23.41 -39.44
C TYR A 25 -13.35 -22.88 -40.84
N VAL A 26 -14.58 -22.42 -41.07
CA VAL A 26 -15.05 -21.91 -42.38
C VAL A 26 -14.47 -20.54 -42.65
N THR A 27 -13.67 -20.43 -43.72
CA THR A 27 -13.12 -19.15 -44.18
C THR A 27 -13.95 -18.54 -45.31
N ASP A 28 -14.61 -19.37 -46.11
CA ASP A 28 -15.34 -18.93 -47.29
C ASP A 28 -16.43 -19.94 -47.68
N ILE A 29 -17.45 -19.48 -48.40
CA ILE A 29 -18.59 -20.29 -48.84
C ILE A 29 -19.00 -19.97 -50.28
N ASN A 30 -19.14 -21.03 -51.07
CA ASN A 30 -19.78 -20.95 -52.39
C ASN A 30 -21.11 -21.69 -52.36
N VAL A 31 -22.11 -21.15 -53.05
CA VAL A 31 -23.40 -21.82 -53.23
C VAL A 31 -23.47 -22.33 -54.67
N GLU A 32 -23.72 -23.62 -54.83
CA GLU A 32 -24.02 -24.24 -56.12
C GLU A 32 -25.48 -24.69 -56.14
N VAL A 33 -26.17 -24.41 -57.24
CA VAL A 33 -27.49 -24.98 -57.51
C VAL A 33 -27.28 -26.05 -58.57
N ASP A 34 -27.55 -27.30 -58.22
CA ASP A 34 -27.58 -28.41 -59.17
C ASP A 34 -28.99 -29.00 -59.17
N ARG A 35 -29.65 -28.90 -60.33
CA ARG A 35 -31.08 -29.17 -60.52
C ARG A 35 -31.93 -28.34 -59.54
N ASP A 36 -32.68 -29.01 -58.64
CA ASP A 36 -33.56 -28.41 -57.64
C ASP A 36 -32.96 -28.44 -56.22
N GLN A 37 -31.65 -28.69 -56.07
CA GLN A 37 -31.00 -28.74 -54.77
C GLN A 37 -29.89 -27.71 -54.64
N PHE A 38 -29.95 -26.95 -53.55
CA PHE A 38 -28.88 -26.06 -53.11
C PHE A 38 -27.79 -26.86 -52.41
N TYR A 39 -26.54 -26.55 -52.73
CA TYR A 39 -25.36 -27.09 -52.08
C TYR A 39 -24.48 -25.95 -51.59
N PHE A 40 -23.99 -26.08 -50.36
CA PHE A 40 -22.98 -25.19 -49.80
C PHE A 40 -21.61 -25.86 -49.91
N ILE A 41 -20.67 -25.19 -50.55
CA ILE A 41 -19.26 -25.59 -50.59
C ILE A 41 -18.52 -24.71 -49.59
N LEU A 42 -18.22 -25.29 -48.44
CA LEU A 42 -17.47 -24.63 -47.37
C LEU A 42 -15.97 -24.84 -47.63
N LYS A 43 -15.21 -23.75 -47.72
CA LYS A 43 -13.74 -23.79 -47.66
C LYS A 43 -13.34 -23.65 -46.20
N MET A 44 -12.53 -24.59 -45.71
CA MET A 44 -12.19 -24.69 -44.30
C MET A 44 -10.69 -24.85 -44.07
N LYS A 45 -10.20 -24.24 -42.99
CA LYS A 45 -8.84 -24.47 -42.48
C LYS A 45 -8.84 -25.52 -41.36
N SER A 46 -7.83 -26.39 -41.36
CA SER A 46 -7.60 -27.36 -40.28
C SER A 46 -7.22 -26.67 -38.95
N LEU A 47 -7.64 -27.25 -37.82
CA LEU A 47 -7.38 -26.72 -36.47
C LEU A 47 -5.92 -26.81 -36.04
N GLU A 48 -5.10 -27.64 -36.69
CA GLU A 48 -3.65 -27.71 -36.41
C GLU A 48 -2.95 -26.35 -36.61
N ASN A 49 -3.58 -25.44 -37.36
CA ASN A 49 -3.08 -24.08 -37.64
C ASN A 49 -3.73 -22.98 -36.79
N ILE A 50 -4.54 -23.31 -35.78
CA ILE A 50 -5.19 -22.33 -34.89
C ILE A 50 -4.39 -22.28 -33.59
N SER A 51 -3.52 -21.28 -33.46
CA SER A 51 -2.73 -21.06 -32.25
C SER A 51 -3.62 -20.60 -31.08
N LYS A 52 -3.17 -20.87 -29.83
CA LYS A 52 -3.86 -20.50 -28.57
C LYS A 52 -4.18 -18.99 -28.42
N SER A 53 -3.68 -18.13 -29.31
CA SER A 53 -3.91 -16.68 -29.33
C SER A 53 -5.04 -16.23 -30.26
N GLY A 54 -5.71 -17.13 -30.98
CA GLY A 54 -6.75 -16.75 -31.94
C GLY A 54 -6.23 -16.09 -33.22
N GLU A 55 -4.90 -15.98 -33.38
CA GLU A 55 -4.26 -15.46 -34.58
C GLU A 55 -3.89 -16.60 -35.54
N LEU A 56 -4.31 -16.44 -36.80
CA LEU A 56 -3.97 -17.31 -37.92
C LEU A 56 -2.47 -17.18 -38.22
N GLN A 57 -1.66 -18.17 -37.87
CA GLN A 57 -0.27 -18.20 -38.32
C GLN A 57 -0.22 -18.64 -39.80
N PRO A 58 0.39 -17.84 -40.70
CA PRO A 58 0.58 -18.22 -42.09
C PRO A 58 1.75 -19.21 -42.20
N GLY A 59 1.54 -20.45 -41.78
CA GLY A 59 2.44 -21.57 -42.03
C GLY A 59 2.27 -22.10 -43.47
N MET A 60 3.40 -22.34 -44.16
CA MET A 60 3.54 -22.60 -45.60
C MET A 60 2.73 -23.76 -46.23
N PHE A 61 1.87 -24.46 -45.51
CA PHE A 61 0.91 -25.43 -46.07
C PHE A 61 -0.43 -25.36 -45.33
N SER A 62 -1.22 -24.33 -45.61
CA SER A 62 -2.64 -24.29 -45.26
C SER A 62 -3.37 -25.32 -46.13
N SER A 63 -3.58 -26.54 -45.63
CA SER A 63 -4.45 -27.52 -46.25
C SER A 63 -5.90 -27.04 -46.16
N GLU A 64 -6.32 -26.24 -47.14
CA GLU A 64 -7.72 -25.85 -47.28
C GLU A 64 -8.54 -27.07 -47.71
N LYS A 65 -9.43 -27.51 -46.82
CA LYS A 65 -10.35 -28.60 -47.07
C LYS A 65 -11.67 -28.02 -47.57
N LYS A 66 -12.15 -28.49 -48.71
CA LYS A 66 -13.49 -28.16 -49.22
C LYS A 66 -14.46 -29.26 -48.86
N ILE A 67 -15.60 -28.90 -48.28
CA ILE A 67 -16.69 -29.84 -48.04
C ILE A 67 -17.96 -29.34 -48.75
N LYS A 68 -18.66 -30.25 -49.42
CA LYS A 68 -19.96 -29.96 -50.06
C LYS A 68 -21.04 -30.53 -49.16
N ILE A 69 -21.94 -29.68 -48.68
CA ILE A 69 -23.03 -30.04 -47.77
C ILE A 69 -24.37 -29.58 -48.34
N LYS A 70 -25.43 -30.30 -48.01
CA LYS A 70 -26.81 -29.91 -48.30
C LYS A 70 -27.41 -29.16 -47.10
N PRO A 71 -28.44 -28.32 -47.30
CA PRO A 71 -29.21 -27.74 -46.20
C PRO A 71 -29.71 -28.77 -45.19
N SER A 72 -30.12 -29.96 -45.65
CA SER A 72 -30.59 -31.06 -44.79
C SER A 72 -29.50 -31.66 -43.89
N ASP A 73 -28.23 -31.43 -44.19
CA ASP A 73 -27.12 -31.94 -43.38
C ASP A 73 -26.85 -31.06 -42.16
N ILE A 74 -27.38 -29.82 -42.15
CA ILE A 74 -27.20 -28.85 -41.08
C ILE A 74 -28.27 -29.07 -40.01
N VAL A 75 -27.83 -29.34 -38.78
CA VAL A 75 -28.73 -29.51 -37.63
C VAL A 75 -28.96 -28.16 -36.94
N THR A 76 -27.90 -27.37 -36.79
CA THR A 76 -27.96 -26.06 -36.13
C THR A 76 -26.81 -25.18 -36.56
N VAL A 77 -27.08 -23.88 -36.62
CA VAL A 77 -26.09 -22.82 -36.83
C VAL A 77 -26.15 -21.88 -35.62
N GLY A 78 -25.12 -21.94 -34.78
CA GLY A 78 -24.95 -21.05 -33.63
C GLY A 78 -24.12 -19.80 -33.98
N PRO A 79 -23.82 -18.93 -32.99
CA PRO A 79 -22.99 -17.75 -33.19
C PRO A 79 -21.56 -18.08 -33.63
N ASP A 80 -20.99 -19.21 -33.18
CA ASP A 80 -19.59 -19.58 -33.48
C ASP A 80 -19.44 -20.96 -34.13
N VAL A 81 -20.51 -21.74 -34.25
CA VAL A 81 -20.45 -23.15 -34.66
C VAL A 81 -21.57 -23.54 -35.64
N ILE A 82 -21.25 -24.42 -36.59
CA ILE A 82 -22.18 -25.12 -37.48
C ILE A 82 -22.12 -26.59 -37.12
N ILE A 83 -23.27 -27.18 -36.80
CA ILE A 83 -23.39 -28.60 -36.44
C ILE A 83 -23.95 -29.36 -37.65
N LEU A 84 -23.16 -30.31 -38.16
CA LEU A 84 -23.53 -31.18 -39.27
C LEU A 84 -23.94 -32.56 -38.75
N GLY A 85 -25.18 -32.96 -39.04
CA GLY A 85 -25.73 -34.26 -38.69
C GLY A 85 -25.68 -35.28 -39.82
N ASN A 86 -25.47 -34.85 -41.07
CA ASN A 86 -25.59 -35.71 -42.27
C ASN A 86 -26.88 -36.56 -42.27
N GLY A 87 -27.98 -36.02 -41.71
CA GLY A 87 -29.26 -36.73 -41.58
C GLY A 87 -29.28 -37.89 -40.57
N GLN A 88 -28.26 -38.05 -39.73
CA GLN A 88 -28.18 -39.13 -38.73
C GLN A 88 -28.29 -38.59 -37.30
N VAL A 89 -28.98 -39.36 -36.45
CA VAL A 89 -29.03 -39.11 -35.00
C VAL A 89 -27.76 -39.71 -34.38
N PRO A 90 -27.01 -38.97 -33.54
CA PRO A 90 -25.84 -39.51 -32.87
C PRO A 90 -26.21 -40.73 -32.02
N PRO A 91 -25.30 -41.71 -31.87
CA PRO A 91 -25.55 -42.90 -31.05
C PRO A 91 -25.94 -42.52 -29.61
N ILE A 92 -26.85 -43.28 -29.00
CA ILE A 92 -27.35 -43.03 -27.62
C ILE A 92 -26.20 -42.87 -26.61
N ARG A 93 -25.13 -43.67 -26.76
CA ARG A 93 -23.91 -43.57 -25.92
C ARG A 93 -23.24 -42.19 -25.99
N GLU A 94 -23.22 -41.57 -27.16
CA GLU A 94 -22.62 -40.25 -27.36
C GLU A 94 -23.50 -39.16 -26.75
N ILE A 95 -24.83 -39.33 -26.80
CA ILE A 95 -25.80 -38.44 -26.15
C ILE A 95 -25.61 -38.46 -24.62
N GLU A 96 -25.48 -39.65 -24.02
CA GLU A 96 -25.21 -39.78 -22.58
C GLU A 96 -23.86 -39.15 -22.18
N ARG A 97 -22.82 -39.33 -22.99
CA ARG A 97 -21.52 -38.67 -22.77
C ARG A 97 -21.63 -37.15 -22.82
N LEU A 98 -22.32 -36.61 -23.82
CA LEU A 98 -22.53 -35.16 -23.95
C LEU A 98 -23.34 -34.61 -22.77
N HIS A 99 -24.32 -35.37 -22.27
CA HIS A 99 -25.08 -34.98 -21.08
C HIS A 99 -24.19 -34.93 -19.83
N ASN A 100 -23.32 -35.92 -19.64
CA ASN A 100 -22.37 -35.93 -18.52
C ASN A 100 -21.39 -34.74 -18.61
N ILE A 101 -20.83 -34.49 -19.79
CA ILE A 101 -19.93 -33.34 -20.04
C ILE A 101 -20.64 -32.01 -19.74
N ALA A 102 -21.90 -31.86 -20.17
CA ALA A 102 -22.68 -30.65 -19.89
C ALA A 102 -22.94 -30.47 -18.38
N SER A 103 -23.16 -31.56 -17.64
CA SER A 103 -23.32 -31.54 -16.19
C SER A 103 -22.02 -31.12 -15.47
N GLU A 104 -20.89 -31.69 -15.87
CA GLU A 104 -19.57 -31.33 -15.37
C GLU A 104 -19.23 -29.87 -15.66
N TYR A 105 -19.51 -29.41 -16.89
CA TYR A 105 -19.31 -28.01 -17.28
C TYR A 105 -20.15 -27.06 -16.43
N ASN A 106 -21.44 -27.36 -16.22
CA ASN A 106 -22.29 -26.54 -15.37
C ASN A 106 -21.82 -26.48 -13.92
N THR A 107 -21.25 -27.57 -13.42
CA THR A 107 -20.67 -27.62 -12.06
C THR A 107 -19.43 -26.74 -12.00
N LEU A 108 -18.55 -26.84 -12.99
CA LEU A 108 -17.34 -26.02 -13.10
C LEU A 108 -17.67 -24.53 -13.21
N VAL A 109 -18.69 -24.16 -13.99
CA VAL A 109 -19.15 -22.76 -14.10
C VAL A 109 -19.59 -22.22 -12.73
N LYS A 110 -20.35 -22.99 -11.95
CA LYS A 110 -20.78 -22.58 -10.60
C LYS A 110 -19.60 -22.41 -9.64
N GLU A 111 -18.62 -23.31 -9.69
CA GLU A 111 -17.40 -23.18 -8.89
C GLU A 111 -16.61 -21.93 -9.28
N LEU A 112 -16.55 -21.62 -10.57
CA LEU A 112 -15.85 -20.46 -11.09
C LEU A 112 -16.54 -19.16 -10.65
N GLU A 113 -17.87 -19.08 -10.76
CA GLU A 113 -18.67 -17.96 -10.23
C GLU A 113 -18.46 -17.77 -8.72
N HIS A 114 -18.39 -18.86 -7.95
CA HIS A 114 -18.13 -18.79 -6.51
C HIS A 114 -16.73 -18.23 -6.22
N LYS A 115 -15.70 -18.73 -6.93
CA LYS A 115 -14.32 -18.23 -6.78
C LYS A 115 -14.20 -16.76 -7.20
N GLU A 116 -14.91 -16.33 -8.24
CA GLU A 116 -14.92 -14.92 -8.65
C GLU A 116 -15.52 -14.00 -7.56
N LYS A 117 -16.59 -14.44 -6.88
CA LYS A 117 -17.13 -13.70 -5.72
C LYS A 117 -16.13 -13.58 -4.59
N VAL A 118 -15.48 -14.68 -4.23
CA VAL A 118 -14.44 -14.66 -3.17
C VAL A 118 -13.28 -13.75 -3.55
N ILE A 119 -12.85 -13.74 -4.82
CA ILE A 119 -11.81 -12.82 -5.30
C ILE A 119 -12.27 -11.36 -5.19
N ALA A 120 -13.54 -11.06 -5.51
CA ALA A 120 -14.08 -9.71 -5.37
C ALA A 120 -14.09 -9.25 -3.91
N GLU A 121 -14.55 -10.11 -2.99
CA GLU A 121 -14.55 -9.84 -1.54
C GLU A 121 -13.13 -9.60 -1.02
N LEU A 122 -12.18 -10.48 -1.37
CA LEU A 122 -10.78 -10.33 -0.97
C LEU A 122 -10.15 -9.04 -1.53
N LYS A 123 -10.47 -8.65 -2.77
CA LYS A 123 -9.99 -7.39 -3.35
C LYS A 123 -10.52 -6.18 -2.58
N GLU A 124 -11.79 -6.22 -2.17
CA GLU A 124 -12.39 -5.14 -1.38
C GLU A 124 -11.75 -5.04 0.00
N GLU A 125 -11.58 -6.18 0.69
CA GLU A 125 -10.91 -6.23 1.99
C GLU A 125 -9.46 -5.72 1.89
N ASN A 126 -8.72 -6.16 0.89
CA ASN A 126 -7.33 -5.72 0.68
C ASN A 126 -7.26 -4.21 0.40
N SER A 127 -8.23 -3.65 -0.33
CA SER A 127 -8.33 -2.19 -0.52
C SER A 127 -8.60 -1.43 0.78
N LYS A 128 -9.49 -1.95 1.65
CA LYS A 128 -9.76 -1.36 2.97
C LYS A 128 -8.52 -1.40 3.86
N LEU A 129 -7.83 -2.55 3.90
CA LEU A 129 -6.61 -2.73 4.67
C LEU A 129 -5.48 -1.81 4.18
N MET A 130 -5.31 -1.63 2.86
CA MET A 130 -4.32 -0.68 2.34
C MET A 130 -4.58 0.76 2.78
N LYS A 131 -5.85 1.20 2.81
CA LYS A 131 -6.20 2.54 3.31
C LYS A 131 -5.87 2.70 4.80
N GLN A 132 -6.19 1.69 5.61
CA GLN A 132 -5.85 1.69 7.03
C GLN A 132 -4.34 1.74 7.26
N ILE A 133 -3.56 0.98 6.48
CA ILE A 133 -2.10 1.02 6.55
C ILE A 133 -1.58 2.42 6.21
N GLU A 134 -2.15 3.09 5.20
CA GLU A 134 -1.73 4.44 4.82
C GLU A 134 -2.02 5.46 5.92
N GLU A 135 -3.20 5.39 6.55
CA GLU A 135 -3.59 6.24 7.68
C GLU A 135 -2.68 6.03 8.89
N LEU A 136 -2.48 4.77 9.29
CA LEU A 136 -1.57 4.41 10.39
C LEU A 136 -0.14 4.87 10.11
N THR A 137 0.34 4.75 8.87
CA THR A 137 1.68 5.21 8.49
C THR A 137 1.81 6.74 8.61
N LYS A 138 0.76 7.50 8.28
CA LYS A 138 0.72 8.95 8.48
C LYS A 138 0.75 9.32 9.96
N GLU A 139 -0.03 8.62 10.78
CA GLU A 139 -0.02 8.83 12.24
C GLU A 139 1.33 8.51 12.86
N LEU A 140 1.97 7.41 12.43
CA LEU A 140 3.29 7.01 12.91
C LEU A 140 4.34 8.09 12.63
N LYS A 141 4.32 8.69 11.44
CA LYS A 141 5.20 9.83 11.10
C LYS A 141 4.96 11.04 12.01
N ARG A 142 3.69 11.36 12.31
CA ARG A 142 3.36 12.47 13.24
C ARG A 142 3.90 12.18 14.64
N LEU A 143 3.74 10.95 15.11
CA LEU A 143 4.26 10.53 16.42
C LEU A 143 5.80 10.55 16.48
N GLN A 144 6.47 10.23 15.37
CA GLN A 144 7.94 10.35 15.29
C GLN A 144 8.40 11.80 15.46
N VAL A 145 7.76 12.76 14.79
CA VAL A 145 8.07 14.19 14.97
C VAL A 145 7.84 14.63 16.41
N ILE A 146 6.70 14.26 17.00
CA ILE A 146 6.40 14.59 18.41
C ILE A 146 7.44 13.97 19.36
N LYS A 147 7.93 12.77 19.06
CA LYS A 147 8.98 12.13 19.86
C LYS A 147 10.31 12.89 19.77
N GLU A 148 10.69 13.35 18.58
CA GLU A 148 11.89 14.18 18.40
C GLU A 148 11.77 15.51 19.13
N ASP A 149 10.62 16.18 19.03
CA ASP A 149 10.33 17.42 19.78
C ASP A 149 10.41 17.19 21.29
N PHE A 150 9.89 16.07 21.78
CA PHE A 150 9.95 15.71 23.19
C PHE A 150 11.38 15.50 23.68
N GLU A 151 12.23 14.79 22.92
CA GLU A 151 13.64 14.63 23.27
C GLU A 151 14.37 15.97 23.29
N HIS A 152 14.07 16.86 22.33
CA HIS A 152 14.65 18.20 22.34
C HIS A 152 14.23 19.02 23.57
N LEU A 153 12.95 18.96 23.95
CA LEU A 153 12.46 19.61 25.18
C LEU A 153 13.11 19.04 26.44
N LYS A 154 13.33 17.72 26.48
CA LYS A 154 14.02 17.06 27.60
C LYS A 154 15.46 17.53 27.73
N GLU A 155 16.20 17.66 26.62
CA GLU A 155 17.55 18.23 26.65
C GLU A 155 17.56 19.70 27.14
N GLN A 156 16.58 20.50 26.72
CA GLN A 156 16.44 21.87 27.21
C GLN A 156 16.16 21.91 28.71
N LEU A 157 15.30 21.02 29.22
CA LEU A 157 14.98 20.92 30.64
C LEU A 157 16.24 20.62 31.47
N ILE A 158 17.06 19.65 31.05
CA ILE A 158 18.32 19.29 31.73
C ILE A 158 19.27 20.50 31.78
N LYS A 159 19.38 21.26 30.67
CA LYS A 159 20.21 22.48 30.65
C LYS A 159 19.70 23.53 31.64
N GLN A 160 18.38 23.71 31.73
CA GLN A 160 17.76 24.65 32.67
C GLN A 160 17.94 24.20 34.12
N GLU A 161 17.85 22.90 34.41
CA GLU A 161 18.13 22.35 35.74
C GLU A 161 19.57 22.63 36.18
N GLY A 162 20.55 22.42 35.28
CA GLY A 162 21.94 22.76 35.57
C GLY A 162 22.17 24.27 35.79
N GLN A 163 21.51 25.12 35.01
CA GLN A 163 21.55 26.58 35.23
C GLN A 163 20.94 26.98 36.57
N LEU A 164 19.84 26.33 36.98
CA LEU A 164 19.20 26.58 38.26
C LEU A 164 20.10 26.16 39.43
N GLU A 165 20.81 25.06 39.31
CA GLU A 165 21.76 24.61 40.32
C GLU A 165 22.93 25.58 40.48
N MET A 166 23.53 26.04 39.37
CA MET A 166 24.55 27.09 39.41
C MET A 166 24.03 28.40 40.03
N ALA A 167 22.79 28.80 39.70
CA ALA A 167 22.19 29.99 40.29
C ALA A 167 22.02 29.84 41.82
N LYS A 168 21.64 28.66 42.31
CA LYS A 168 21.56 28.37 43.75
C LYS A 168 22.92 28.44 44.42
N GLU A 169 23.96 27.88 43.81
CA GLU A 169 25.34 27.98 44.33
C GLU A 169 25.84 29.43 44.36
N TYR A 170 25.55 30.19 43.30
CA TYR A 170 25.90 31.61 43.24
C TYR A 170 25.21 32.43 44.35
N ILE A 171 23.93 32.17 44.62
CA ILE A 171 23.21 32.79 45.74
C ILE A 171 23.89 32.47 47.07
N ARG A 172 24.25 31.20 47.31
CA ARG A 172 24.97 30.81 48.54
C ARG A 172 26.31 31.53 48.71
N LEU A 173 27.06 31.70 47.62
CA LEU A 173 28.32 32.45 47.64
C LEU A 173 28.07 33.93 47.98
N LEU A 174 27.05 34.55 47.39
CA LEU A 174 26.67 35.93 47.71
C LEU A 174 26.22 36.10 49.16
N GLU A 175 25.49 35.13 49.71
CA GLU A 175 25.11 35.11 51.13
C GLU A 175 26.33 35.02 52.05
N GLY A 176 27.31 34.16 51.71
CA GLY A 176 28.59 34.07 52.42
C GLY A 176 29.37 35.40 52.39
N LEU A 177 29.51 36.00 51.21
CA LEU A 177 30.18 37.30 51.07
C LEU A 177 29.47 38.41 51.86
N ARG A 178 28.14 38.38 51.92
CA ARG A 178 27.38 39.33 52.75
C ARG A 178 27.70 39.17 54.23
N HIS A 179 27.77 37.93 54.71
CA HIS A 179 28.16 37.65 56.09
C HIS A 179 29.58 38.14 56.39
N ASP A 180 30.53 37.89 55.49
CA ASP A 180 31.91 38.36 55.62
C ASP A 180 31.98 39.90 55.67
N ILE A 181 31.21 40.60 54.82
CA ILE A 181 31.12 42.07 54.84
C ILE A 181 30.57 42.57 56.17
N ASP A 182 29.52 41.94 56.70
CA ASP A 182 28.92 42.30 57.97
C ASP A 182 29.91 42.09 59.14
N GLN A 183 30.71 41.01 59.11
CA GLN A 183 31.76 40.75 60.09
C GLN A 183 32.89 41.79 60.00
N ILE A 184 33.41 42.07 58.81
CA ILE A 184 34.45 43.10 58.59
C ILE A 184 33.95 44.45 59.12
N LYS A 185 32.69 44.80 58.87
CA LYS A 185 32.10 46.04 59.36
C LYS A 185 32.11 46.09 60.89
N ALA A 186 31.72 45.02 61.57
CA ALA A 186 31.74 44.93 63.03
C ALA A 186 33.17 45.02 63.60
N ASP A 187 34.14 44.37 62.98
CA ASP A 187 35.55 44.41 63.37
C ASP A 187 36.13 45.83 63.23
N VAL A 188 35.82 46.50 62.10
CA VAL A 188 36.22 47.91 61.87
C VAL A 188 35.57 48.85 62.88
N GLU A 189 34.29 48.71 63.17
CA GLU A 189 33.61 49.51 64.20
C GLU A 189 34.26 49.31 65.60
N THR A 190 34.66 48.09 65.92
CA THR A 190 35.34 47.76 67.18
C THR A 190 36.74 48.37 67.24
N LEU A 191 37.53 48.24 66.15
CA LEU A 191 38.86 48.84 66.04
C LEU A 191 38.82 50.37 66.15
N ILE A 192 37.85 51.02 65.48
CA ILE A 192 37.69 52.48 65.55
C ILE A 192 37.37 52.91 66.98
N LYS A 193 36.44 52.23 67.68
CA LYS A 193 36.12 52.53 69.08
C LYS A 193 37.34 52.37 69.98
N GLY A 194 38.06 51.26 69.86
CA GLY A 194 39.28 51.01 70.64
C GLY A 194 40.38 52.05 70.37
N TYR A 195 40.62 52.38 69.09
CA TYR A 195 41.61 53.40 68.71
C TYR A 195 41.25 54.79 69.24
N ILE A 196 39.97 55.19 69.12
CA ILE A 196 39.49 56.47 69.66
C ILE A 196 39.66 56.50 71.19
N GLU A 197 39.27 55.43 71.90
CA GLU A 197 39.44 55.32 73.34
C GLU A 197 40.92 55.41 73.75
N ASP A 198 41.81 54.71 73.05
CA ASP A 198 43.25 54.74 73.32
C ASP A 198 43.86 56.11 73.09
N VAL A 199 43.50 56.79 71.99
CA VAL A 199 43.95 58.15 71.69
C VAL A 199 43.44 59.13 72.75
N ILE A 200 42.15 59.07 73.11
CA ILE A 200 41.58 59.91 74.18
C ILE A 200 42.28 59.63 75.51
N ARG A 201 42.48 58.36 75.87
CA ARG A 201 43.15 57.96 77.12
C ARG A 201 44.60 58.44 77.14
N LYS A 202 45.32 58.42 76.01
CA LYS A 202 46.66 59.00 75.88
C LYS A 202 46.64 60.50 76.08
N ILE A 203 45.77 61.24 75.38
CA ILE A 203 45.64 62.70 75.52
C ILE A 203 45.31 63.08 76.97
N VAL A 204 44.34 62.41 77.59
CA VAL A 204 43.95 62.65 78.98
C VAL A 204 45.12 62.35 79.94
N ASN A 205 45.84 61.25 79.73
CA ASN A 205 47.00 60.91 80.57
C ASN A 205 48.16 61.90 80.39
N GLU A 206 48.43 62.35 79.17
CA GLU A 206 49.42 63.39 78.88
C GLU A 206 49.05 64.71 79.54
N GLU A 207 47.78 65.12 79.46
CA GLU A 207 47.29 66.35 80.10
C GLU A 207 47.31 66.25 81.64
N LEU A 208 46.92 65.10 82.21
CA LEU A 208 47.02 64.84 83.66
C LEU A 208 48.47 64.82 84.15
N ASN A 209 49.39 64.29 83.35
CA ASN A 209 50.83 64.33 83.63
C ASN A 209 51.37 65.75 83.56
N ALA A 210 51.04 66.51 82.51
CA ALA A 210 51.48 67.89 82.31
C ALA A 210 51.00 68.84 83.42
N ARG A 211 49.82 68.56 83.99
CA ARG A 211 49.26 69.30 85.13
C ARG A 211 49.68 68.77 86.51
N GLY A 212 50.49 67.71 86.58
CA GLY A 212 50.96 67.12 87.84
C GLY A 212 49.88 66.43 88.68
N LEU A 213 48.74 66.06 88.07
CA LEU A 213 47.56 65.52 88.75
C LEU A 213 47.48 63.98 88.72
N LYS A 214 48.42 63.29 88.06
CA LYS A 214 48.43 61.83 88.01
C LYS A 214 48.90 61.28 89.37
N LYS A 215 47.97 60.78 90.18
CA LYS A 215 48.29 60.00 91.38
C LYS A 215 49.05 58.73 90.98
N THR A 216 50.32 58.65 91.35
CA THR A 216 51.05 57.38 91.41
C THR A 216 50.45 56.57 92.56
N LEU A 217 49.70 55.52 92.22
CA LEU A 217 49.34 54.48 93.18
C LEU A 217 50.57 53.58 93.35
N LEU A 218 51.14 53.60 94.56
CA LEU A 218 51.98 52.53 95.11
C LEU A 218 51.15 51.26 95.28
#